data_AF-A0A4Q3VK11-F1
#
_entry.id   AF-A0A4Q3VK11-F1
#
_cell.length_a   1.000
_cell.length_b   1.000
_cell.length_c   1.000
_cell.angle_alpha   90.00
_cell.angle_beta   90.00
_cell.angle_gamma   90.00
#
_symmetry.space_group_name_H-M   'P 1'
#
loop_
_entity.id
_entity.type
_entity.pdbx_description
1 polymer ?
#
loop_
_entity_poly.entity_id
_entity_poly.type
_entity_poly.pdbx_seq_one_letter_code
_entity_poly.pdbx_strand_id
1 'polypeptide(L)'
;MTMFSINFKYNQTHYKALIRVIEATPYKDKEYRVTIMNGELEVLLYGNHVLVEKDGQIDLKASDLPHHIAELKTVIADALASFHAEEHAN
;
A
#
# COMPACT_ATOMS: atom_id res chain seq x y z
N MET A 1 -17.48 -3.47 -1.67
CA MET A 1 -16.31 -2.61 -1.42
C MET A 1 -15.52 -3.26 -0.29
N THR A 2 -14.32 -3.74 -0.58
CA THR A 2 -13.53 -4.57 0.33
C THR A 2 -12.51 -3.71 1.06
N MET A 3 -12.34 -3.98 2.36
CA MET A 3 -11.41 -3.27 3.21
C MET A 3 -10.78 -4.26 4.19
N PHE A 4 -9.46 -4.16 4.36
CA PHE A 4 -8.70 -5.01 5.26
C PHE A 4 -7.54 -4.23 5.85
N SER A 5 -6.84 -4.79 6.83
CA SER A 5 -5.69 -4.14 7.43
C SER A 5 -4.44 -4.98 7.26
N ILE A 6 -3.33 -4.33 6.97
CA ILE A 6 -2.01 -4.95 6.91
C ILE A 6 -1.12 -4.40 8.03
N ASN A 7 -0.18 -5.22 8.48
CA ASN A 7 0.90 -4.80 9.38
C ASN A 7 2.17 -4.64 8.55
N PHE A 8 2.99 -3.65 8.89
CA PHE A 8 4.27 -3.43 8.22
C PHE A 8 5.29 -2.87 9.22
N LYS A 9 6.58 -2.99 8.87
CA LYS A 9 7.68 -2.50 9.69
C LYS A 9 8.42 -1.38 8.96
N TYR A 10 8.55 -0.23 9.61
CA TYR A 10 9.27 0.93 9.07
C TYR A 10 10.16 1.51 10.17
N ASN A 11 11.43 1.81 9.89
CA ASN A 11 12.39 2.33 10.89
C ASN A 11 12.36 1.57 12.23
N GLN A 12 12.42 0.24 12.18
CA GLN A 12 12.39 -0.68 13.33
C GLN A 12 11.09 -0.71 14.14
N THR A 13 10.08 0.09 13.79
CA THR A 13 8.79 0.16 14.46
C THR A 13 7.71 -0.55 13.66
N HIS A 14 6.74 -1.16 14.34
CA HIS A 14 5.60 -1.81 13.70
C HIS A 14 4.42 -0.84 13.59
N TYR A 15 3.83 -0.81 12.41
CA TYR A 15 2.69 0.03 12.10
C TYR A 15 1.59 -0.80 11.46
N LYS A 16 0.39 -0.22 11.46
CA LYS A 16 -0.80 -0.80 10.84
C LYS A 16 -1.33 0.16 9.80
N ALA A 17 -1.73 -0.36 8.65
CA ALA A 17 -2.43 0.39 7.63
C ALA A 17 -3.79 -0.25 7.34
N LEU A 18 -4.78 0.59 7.07
CA LEU A 18 -6.08 0.21 6.53
C LEU A 18 -6.02 0.35 5.01
N ILE A 19 -6.35 -0.74 4.31
CA ILE A 19 -6.36 -0.83 2.86
C ILE A 19 -7.80 -0.86 2.39
N ARG A 20 -8.16 0.07 1.52
CA ARG A 20 -9.45 0.15 0.86
C ARG A 20 -9.25 -0.13 -0.63
N VAL A 21 -9.96 -1.12 -1.15
CA VAL A 21 -9.97 -1.42 -2.59
C VAL A 21 -10.98 -0.50 -3.27
N ILE A 22 -10.53 0.33 -4.21
CA ILE A 22 -11.35 1.39 -4.82
C ILE A 22 -12.08 0.92 -6.09
N GLU A 23 -11.45 0.18 -6.99
CA GLU A 23 -12.14 -0.41 -8.15
C GLU A 23 -11.58 -1.80 -8.50
N ALA A 24 -12.49 -2.71 -8.81
CA ALA A 24 -12.21 -4.03 -9.37
C ALA A 24 -13.19 -4.26 -10.53
N THR A 25 -13.17 -3.40 -11.54
CA THR A 25 -13.79 -3.77 -12.83
C THR A 25 -12.81 -4.67 -13.58
N PRO A 26 -13.29 -5.68 -14.33
CA PRO A 26 -12.43 -6.67 -14.99
C PRO A 26 -11.42 -6.11 -16.01
N TYR A 27 -11.50 -4.81 -16.34
CA TYR A 27 -10.66 -4.14 -17.34
C TYR A 27 -9.86 -2.95 -16.79
N LYS A 28 -9.85 -2.72 -15.46
CA LYS A 28 -9.05 -1.66 -14.84
C LYS A 28 -8.07 -2.22 -13.82
N ASP A 29 -6.94 -1.54 -13.73
CA ASP A 29 -5.96 -1.68 -12.65
C ASP A 29 -6.65 -1.62 -11.29
N LYS A 30 -6.27 -2.51 -10.36
CA LYS A 30 -6.78 -2.43 -8.99
C LYS A 30 -6.09 -1.27 -8.27
N GLU A 31 -6.89 -0.41 -7.66
CA GLU A 31 -6.40 0.69 -6.84
C GLU A 31 -6.60 0.40 -5.36
N TYR A 32 -5.52 0.56 -4.59
CA TYR A 32 -5.51 0.43 -3.15
C TYR A 32 -5.27 1.79 -2.53
N ARG A 33 -6.26 2.27 -1.79
CA ARG A 33 -6.09 3.43 -0.93
C ARG A 33 -5.61 2.97 0.44
N VAL A 34 -4.48 3.53 0.84
CA VAL A 34 -3.78 3.27 2.09
C VAL A 34 -4.15 4.37 3.09
N THR A 35 -4.39 3.98 4.34
CA THR A 35 -4.46 4.89 5.48
C THR A 35 -3.63 4.31 6.61
N ILE A 36 -2.52 4.96 6.94
CA ILE A 36 -1.63 4.54 8.02
C ILE A 36 -2.26 4.95 9.36
N MET A 37 -2.36 4.01 10.29
CA MET A 37 -2.90 4.24 11.63
C MET A 37 -1.90 4.92 12.58
N ASN A 38 -1.11 5.85 12.05
CA ASN A 38 -0.16 6.70 12.76
C ASN A 38 -0.19 8.07 12.08
N GLY A 39 -0.53 9.12 12.83
CA GLY A 39 -0.76 10.45 12.26
C GLY A 39 0.47 11.06 11.58
N GLU A 40 1.65 10.85 12.13
CA GLU A 40 2.90 11.39 11.57
C GLU A 40 3.23 10.74 10.23
N LEU A 41 3.16 9.41 10.14
CA LEU A 41 3.38 8.68 8.90
C LEU A 41 2.27 8.88 7.87
N GLU A 42 1.02 9.05 8.31
CA GLU A 42 -0.08 9.37 7.39
C GLU A 42 0.13 10.75 6.74
N VAL A 43 0.59 11.74 7.50
CA VAL A 43 0.98 13.05 6.96
C VAL A 43 2.15 12.92 6.00
N LEU A 44 3.12 12.05 6.28
CA LEU A 44 4.25 11.77 5.39
C LEU A 44 3.78 11.20 4.03
N LEU A 45 2.72 10.40 4.04
CA LEU A 45 2.13 9.80 2.84
C LEU A 45 1.12 10.73 2.13
N TYR A 46 0.98 11.99 2.56
CA TYR A 46 0.00 12.91 2.01
C TYR A 46 0.18 13.09 0.49
N GLY A 47 -0.92 12.98 -0.25
CA GLY A 47 -0.92 12.97 -1.72
C GLY A 47 -0.40 11.68 -2.37
N ASN A 48 0.10 10.71 -1.59
CA ASN A 48 0.80 9.51 -2.06
C ASN A 48 0.18 8.20 -1.54
N HIS A 49 -1.06 8.27 -1.06
CA HIS A 49 -1.79 7.19 -0.39
C HIS A 49 -2.47 6.19 -1.33
N VAL A 50 -2.24 6.28 -2.64
CA VAL A 50 -2.78 5.33 -3.62
C VAL A 50 -1.65 4.49 -4.18
N LEU A 51 -1.84 3.17 -4.14
CA LEU A 51 -1.04 2.17 -4.82
C LEU A 51 -1.89 1.60 -5.96
N VAL A 52 -1.28 1.46 -7.14
CA VAL A 52 -1.95 0.94 -8.34
C VAL A 52 -1.32 -0.40 -8.68
N GLU A 53 -2.12 -1.43 -8.88
CA GLU A 53 -1.65 -2.74 -9.35
C GLU A 53 -1.80 -2.86 -10.85
N LYS A 54 -0.69 -3.13 -11.53
CA LYS A 54 -0.60 -3.36 -12.97
C LYS A 54 0.04 -4.71 -13.21
N ASP A 55 -0.62 -5.55 -14.01
CA ASP A 55 -0.12 -6.89 -14.37
C ASP A 55 0.27 -7.74 -13.13
N GLY A 56 -0.47 -7.61 -12.03
CA GLY A 56 -0.23 -8.34 -10.78
C GLY A 56 0.90 -7.79 -9.90
N GLN A 57 1.47 -6.63 -10.24
CA GLN A 57 2.50 -5.96 -9.45
C GLN A 57 2.08 -4.54 -9.08
N ILE A 58 2.48 -4.09 -7.89
CA ILE A 58 2.25 -2.70 -7.48
C ILE A 58 3.18 -1.77 -8.26
N ASP A 59 2.59 -0.88 -9.06
CA ASP A 59 3.28 0.18 -9.79
C ASP A 59 3.76 1.25 -8.79
N LEU A 60 5.03 1.15 -8.43
CA LEU A 60 5.73 2.08 -7.54
C LEU A 60 6.35 3.26 -8.29
N LYS A 61 5.81 3.71 -9.43
CA LYS A 61 6.32 4.89 -10.18
C LYS A 61 6.78 6.01 -9.24
N ALA A 62 8.10 6.09 -9.05
CA ALA A 62 8.76 6.85 -7.99
C ALA A 62 9.56 8.04 -8.53
N SER A 63 9.35 8.44 -9.80
CA SER A 63 10.32 9.30 -10.51
C SER A 63 10.59 10.65 -9.84
N ASP A 64 9.69 11.16 -8.99
CA ASP A 64 9.83 12.48 -8.36
C ASP A 64 9.54 12.49 -6.85
N LEU A 65 9.46 11.32 -6.20
CA LEU A 65 9.17 11.27 -4.75
C LEU A 65 10.44 11.42 -3.91
N PRO A 66 10.38 12.17 -2.79
CA PRO A 66 11.43 12.13 -1.77
C PRO A 66 11.73 10.70 -1.32
N HIS A 67 13.00 10.39 -1.08
CA HIS A 67 13.48 9.03 -0.78
C HIS A 67 12.69 8.33 0.34
N HIS A 68 12.40 9.04 1.44
CA HIS A 68 11.66 8.49 2.58
C HIS A 68 10.20 8.15 2.25
N ILE A 69 9.55 8.89 1.33
CA ILE A 69 8.19 8.57 0.87
C ILE A 69 8.23 7.35 -0.04
N ALA A 70 9.20 7.30 -0.95
CA ALA A 70 9.39 6.14 -1.82
C ALA A 70 9.64 4.86 -1.01
N GLU A 71 10.52 4.93 0.00
CA GLU A 71 10.80 3.82 0.91
C GLU A 71 9.55 3.36 1.66
N LEU A 72 8.79 4.29 2.25
CA LEU A 72 7.55 3.97 2.97
C LEU A 72 6.52 3.31 2.03
N LYS A 73 6.37 3.81 0.79
CA LYS A 73 5.47 3.19 -0.20
C LYS A 73 5.91 1.78 -0.57
N THR A 74 7.21 1.56 -0.78
CA THR A 74 7.74 0.22 -1.08
C THR A 74 7.43 -0.76 0.04
N VAL A 75 7.70 -0.38 1.30
CA VAL A 75 7.42 -1.23 2.46
C VAL A 75 5.93 -1.59 2.57
N ILE A 76 5.04 -0.64 2.30
CA ILE A 76 3.58 -0.87 2.32
C ILE A 76 3.17 -1.79 1.16
N ALA A 77 3.74 -1.61 -0.03
CA ALA A 77 3.48 -2.45 -1.18
C ALA A 77 3.96 -3.90 -0.96
N ASP A 78 5.12 -4.10 -0.36
CA ASP A 78 5.65 -5.43 -0.02
C ASP A 78 4.75 -6.13 1.01
N ALA A 79 4.28 -5.41 2.02
CA ALA A 79 3.34 -5.94 3.01
C ALA A 79 1.98 -6.31 2.37
N LEU A 80 1.50 -5.52 1.42
CA LEU A 80 0.29 -5.81 0.66
C LEU A 80 0.44 -7.05 -0.23
N ALA A 81 1.58 -7.18 -0.93
CA ALA A 81 1.88 -8.36 -1.75
C ALA A 81 1.96 -9.63 -0.88
N SER A 82 2.59 -9.54 0.29
CA SER A 82 2.68 -10.66 1.24
C SER A 82 1.30 -11.08 1.74
N PHE A 83 0.43 -10.11 2.09
CA PHE A 83 -0.94 -10.38 2.50
C PHE A 83 -1.72 -11.15 1.42
N HIS A 84 -1.59 -10.75 0.15
CA HIS A 84 -2.25 -11.47 -0.95
C HIS A 84 -1.70 -12.88 -1.16
N ALA A 85 -0.39 -13.08 -1.00
CA ALA A 85 0.21 -14.42 -1.10
C ALA A 85 -0.32 -15.37 -0.01
N GLU A 86 -0.52 -14.87 1.21
CA GLU A 86 -1.10 -15.64 2.33
C GLU A 86 -2.58 -15.98 2.10
N GLU A 87 -3.37 -15.04 1.57
CA GLU A 87 -4.79 -15.27 1.22
C GLU A 87 -4.96 -16.33 0.13
N HIS A 88 -4.00 -16.46 -0.80
CA HIS A 88 -4.02 -17.48 -1.86
C HIS A 88 -3.49 -18.85 -1.41
N ALA A 89 -2.82 -18.93 -0.25
CA ALA A 89 -2.29 -20.18 0.30
C ALA A 89 -3.28 -20.91 1.22
N ASN A 90 -4.34 -20.23 1.65
CA ASN A 90 -5.44 -20.77 2.48
C ASN A 90 -6.69 -21.07 1.65
#